data_AF-A0A8T6U247-F1
#
_entry.id   AF-A0A8T6U247-F1
#
_cell.length_a   1.000
_cell.length_b   1.000
_cell.length_c   1.000
_cell.angle_alpha   90.00
_cell.angle_beta   90.00
_cell.angle_gamma   90.00
#
_symmetry.space_group_name_H-M   'P 1'
#
loop_
_entity.id
_entity.type
_entity.pdbx_description
1 polymer ?
#
loop_
_entity_poly.entity_id
_entity_poly.type
_entity_poly.pdbx_seq_one_letter_code
_entity_poly.pdbx_strand_id
1 'polypeptide(L)'
;MGLYEVLELNFHYSGIFRNPWEYADIVVEFIHPKSRDTLTVGGFYYQFDEWKVRFSPAKIGIWSYNYQFSVHGKSIAEGRGRFTANPSGHPGYVRISPENSYRFVYDNGKPYYPLGFGNCNYDNTFGFDG
;
A
#
# COMPACT_ATOMS: atom_id res chain seq x y z
N MET A 1 13.68 2.68 -4.97
CA MET A 1 13.06 1.51 -4.30
C MET A 1 12.85 0.41 -5.31
N GLY A 2 12.78 -0.84 -4.88
CA GLY A 2 12.46 -1.99 -5.70
C GLY A 2 10.96 -2.11 -5.99
N LEU A 3 10.63 -2.81 -7.06
CA LEU A 3 9.26 -3.21 -7.42
C LEU A 3 8.66 -4.05 -6.29
N TYR A 4 7.39 -3.84 -5.98
CA TYR A 4 6.66 -4.48 -4.88
C TYR A 4 7.19 -4.22 -3.46
N GLU A 5 8.30 -3.51 -3.27
CA GLU A 5 8.70 -3.01 -1.95
C GLU A 5 7.70 -1.96 -1.44
N VAL A 6 7.63 -1.78 -0.12
CA VAL A 6 6.79 -0.75 0.48
C VAL A 6 7.53 0.58 0.44
N LEU A 7 6.98 1.55 -0.30
CA LEU A 7 7.26 2.97 -0.11
C LEU A 7 6.49 3.45 1.11
N GLU A 8 7.19 4.03 2.09
CA GLU A 8 6.57 4.75 3.20
C GLU A 8 6.84 6.24 3.02
N LEU A 9 5.78 7.01 2.79
CA LEU A 9 5.82 8.47 2.79
C LEU A 9 5.42 8.98 4.15
N ASN A 10 6.27 9.82 4.73
CA ASN A 10 6.04 10.46 6.02
C ASN A 10 5.67 11.92 5.79
N PHE A 11 4.59 12.34 6.44
CA PHE A 11 4.08 13.70 6.40
C PHE A 11 4.00 14.22 7.81
N HIS A 12 4.36 15.49 8.00
CA HIS A 12 4.25 16.14 9.28
C HIS A 12 3.17 17.22 9.20
N TYR A 13 2.18 17.14 10.09
CA TYR A 13 1.15 18.16 10.22
C TYR A 13 0.69 18.30 11.67
N SER A 14 1.07 19.42 12.27
CA SER A 14 0.85 19.74 13.69
C SER A 14 -0.48 20.46 13.93
N GLY A 15 -1.59 19.77 13.64
CA GLY A 15 -2.93 20.26 13.91
C GLY A 15 -3.40 19.92 15.33
N ILE A 16 -4.19 20.80 15.95
CA ILE A 16 -4.92 20.43 17.17
C ILE A 16 -6.16 19.64 16.76
N PHE A 17 -6.13 18.35 17.03
CA PHE A 17 -7.25 17.45 16.75
C PHE A 17 -7.88 16.98 18.06
N ARG A 18 -9.21 16.93 18.09
CA ARG A 18 -9.91 16.17 19.14
C ARG A 18 -9.69 14.66 18.95
N ASN A 19 -9.71 14.22 17.69
CA ASN A 19 -9.49 12.84 17.29
C ASN A 19 -8.92 12.84 15.85
N PRO A 20 -7.61 12.63 15.64
CA PRO A 20 -7.02 12.66 14.31
C PRO A 20 -7.51 11.53 13.40
N TRP A 21 -7.87 10.36 13.95
CA TRP A 21 -8.35 9.22 13.15
C TRP A 21 -9.76 9.40 12.59
N GLU A 22 -10.54 10.34 13.10
CA GLU A 22 -11.93 10.57 12.69
C GLU A 22 -12.09 11.83 11.84
N TYR A 23 -11.25 12.85 12.08
CA TYR A 23 -11.47 14.18 11.52
C TYR A 23 -10.38 14.64 10.56
N ALA A 24 -9.32 13.87 10.37
CA ALA A 24 -8.25 14.21 9.46
C ALA A 24 -7.91 13.04 8.54
N ASP A 25 -7.71 13.38 7.27
CA ASP A 25 -7.42 12.43 6.22
C ASP A 25 -6.19 12.90 5.44
N ILE A 26 -5.39 11.94 5.01
CA ILE A 26 -4.40 12.15 3.96
C ILE A 26 -4.67 11.15 2.86
N VAL A 27 -4.80 11.66 1.63
CA VAL A 27 -5.03 10.85 0.44
C VAL A 27 -3.91 11.15 -0.55
N VAL A 28 -3.37 10.10 -1.15
CA VAL A 28 -2.29 10.21 -2.14
C VAL A 28 -2.70 9.48 -3.41
N GLU A 29 -2.68 10.20 -4.52
CA GLU A 29 -2.82 9.64 -5.85
C GLU A 29 -1.44 9.35 -6.44
N PHE A 30 -1.17 8.09 -6.76
CA PHE A 30 0.04 7.63 -7.43
C PHE A 30 -0.24 7.43 -8.90
N ILE A 31 0.63 7.94 -9.78
CA ILE A 31 0.46 7.97 -11.23
C ILE A 31 1.70 7.39 -11.90
N HIS A 32 1.50 6.36 -12.72
CA HIS A 32 2.54 5.84 -13.60
C HIS A 32 2.39 6.44 -15.00
N PRO A 33 3.19 7.45 -15.40
CA PRO A 33 2.92 8.31 -16.54
C PRO A 33 2.92 7.56 -17.88
N LYS A 34 3.74 6.50 -18.01
CA LYS A 34 3.85 5.74 -19.27
C LYS A 34 2.60 4.90 -19.55
N SER A 35 2.02 4.29 -18.53
CA SER A 35 0.83 3.46 -18.69
C SER A 35 -0.48 4.19 -18.35
N ARG A 36 -0.37 5.38 -17.76
CA ARG A 36 -1.47 6.18 -17.21
C ARG A 36 -2.28 5.46 -16.12
N ASP A 37 -1.66 4.49 -15.46
CA ASP A 37 -2.26 3.86 -14.29
C ASP A 37 -2.26 4.85 -13.14
N THR A 38 -3.38 4.89 -12.43
CA THR A 38 -3.54 5.67 -11.20
C THR A 38 -3.96 4.75 -10.06
N LEU A 39 -3.45 5.02 -8.87
CA LEU A 39 -3.92 4.38 -7.64
C LEU A 39 -4.04 5.43 -6.53
N THR A 40 -5.22 5.51 -5.94
CA THR A 40 -5.47 6.37 -4.78
C THR A 40 -5.36 5.56 -3.51
N VAL A 41 -4.54 6.03 -2.58
CA VAL A 41 -4.28 5.36 -1.30
C VAL A 41 -4.51 6.34 -0.16
N GLY A 42 -5.28 5.93 0.85
CA GLY A 42 -5.41 6.66 2.11
C GLY A 42 -4.20 6.39 3.00
N GLY A 43 -3.75 7.42 3.73
CA GLY A 43 -2.80 7.26 4.81
C GLY A 43 -3.48 7.16 6.17
N PHE A 44 -2.65 7.18 7.20
CA PHE A 44 -3.08 7.02 8.59
C PHE A 44 -2.24 7.90 9.51
N TYR A 45 -2.85 8.32 10.62
CA TYR A 45 -2.11 8.93 11.73
C TYR A 45 -1.24 7.88 12.39
N TYR A 46 0.05 8.16 12.54
CA TYR A 46 1.01 7.27 13.18
C TYR A 46 1.21 7.66 14.64
N GLN A 47 1.82 8.81 14.92
CA GLN A 47 2.00 9.38 16.27
C GLN A 47 2.59 10.79 16.17
N PHE A 48 2.46 11.62 17.21
CA PHE A 48 3.15 12.92 17.33
C PHE A 48 3.15 13.77 16.05
N ASP A 49 1.97 13.97 15.46
CA ASP A 49 1.76 14.76 14.24
C ASP A 49 2.43 14.17 12.98
N GLU A 50 2.85 12.91 13.05
CA GLU A 50 3.34 12.11 11.94
C GLU A 50 2.21 11.31 11.31
N TRP A 51 2.11 11.45 9.99
CA TRP A 51 1.14 10.77 9.14
C TRP A 51 1.88 9.96 8.12
N LYS A 52 1.36 8.77 7.81
CA LYS A 52 2.03 7.83 6.92
C LYS A 52 1.12 7.38 5.80
N VAL A 53 1.70 7.23 4.62
CA VAL A 53 1.06 6.59 3.47
C VAL A 53 1.99 5.51 2.98
N ARG A 54 1.45 4.31 2.76
CA ARG A 54 2.21 3.15 2.27
C ARG A 54 1.73 2.73 0.90
N PHE A 55 2.66 2.59 -0.04
CA PHE A 55 2.36 2.21 -1.41
C PHE A 55 3.41 1.21 -1.93
N SER A 56 2.97 0.20 -2.67
CA SER A 56 3.85 -0.78 -3.29
C SER A 56 3.70 -0.74 -4.82
N PRO A 57 4.69 -0.24 -5.57
CA PRO A 57 4.61 -0.10 -7.02
C PRO A 57 4.59 -1.48 -7.69
N ALA A 58 3.62 -1.68 -8.58
CA ALA A 58 3.52 -2.89 -9.41
C ALA A 58 4.07 -2.71 -10.84
N LYS A 59 4.62 -1.53 -11.16
CA LYS A 59 5.25 -1.24 -12.46
C LYS A 59 6.61 -0.57 -12.29
N ILE A 60 7.59 -1.01 -13.08
CA ILE A 60 8.93 -0.42 -13.15
C ILE A 60 8.84 0.92 -13.86
N GLY A 61 9.53 1.92 -13.32
CA GLY A 61 9.64 3.24 -13.92
C GLY A 61 9.47 4.37 -12.92
N ILE A 62 9.35 5.58 -13.46
CA ILE A 62 9.08 6.78 -12.67
C ILE A 62 7.60 6.79 -12.31
N TRP A 63 7.31 7.02 -11.04
CA TRP A 63 5.98 7.32 -10.54
C TRP A 63 5.97 8.77 -10.05
N SER A 64 4.91 9.50 -10.36
CA SER A 64 4.58 10.77 -9.71
C SER A 64 3.46 10.55 -8.72
N TYR A 65 3.38 11.38 -7.69
CA TYR A 65 2.23 11.38 -6.79
C TYR A 65 1.83 12.79 -6.42
N ASN A 66 0.53 12.95 -6.14
CA ASN A 66 -0.06 14.15 -5.54
C ASN A 66 -0.71 13.74 -4.23
N TYR A 67 -0.51 14.50 -3.17
CA TYR A 67 -1.20 14.28 -1.89
C TYR A 67 -2.08 15.46 -1.54
N GLN A 68 -3.16 15.16 -0.84
CA GLN A 68 -4.05 16.13 -0.23
C GLN A 68 -4.29 15.72 1.22
N PHE A 69 -4.11 16.67 2.11
CA PHE A 69 -4.44 16.55 3.51
C PHE A 69 -5.70 17.37 3.79
N SER A 70 -6.66 16.77 4.48
CA SER A 70 -7.90 17.44 4.85
C SER A 70 -8.26 17.28 6.31
N VAL A 71 -8.93 18.29 6.85
CA VAL A 71 -9.48 18.30 8.22
C VAL A 71 -10.95 18.68 8.14
N HIS A 72 -11.83 17.88 8.72
CA HIS A 72 -13.29 18.00 8.61
C HIS A 72 -13.75 18.17 7.14
N GLY A 73 -13.17 17.37 6.24
CA GLY A 73 -13.45 17.39 4.80
C GLY A 73 -12.92 18.62 4.04
N LYS A 74 -12.21 19.54 4.70
CA LYS A 74 -11.62 20.71 4.04
C LYS A 74 -10.15 20.47 3.75
N SER A 75 -9.73 20.66 2.50
CA SER A 75 -8.32 20.63 2.12
C SER A 75 -7.55 21.72 2.87
N ILE A 76 -6.42 21.35 3.48
CA ILE A 76 -5.58 22.27 4.24
C ILE A 76 -4.12 22.27 3.79
N ALA A 77 -3.66 21.19 3.18
CA ALA A 77 -2.33 21.09 2.62
C ALA A 77 -2.36 20.14 1.42
N GLU A 78 -1.52 20.44 0.44
CA GLU A 78 -1.34 19.61 -0.74
C GLU A 78 0.12 19.65 -1.15
N GLY A 79 0.52 18.67 -1.95
CA GLY A 79 1.85 18.67 -2.53
C GLY A 79 2.02 17.51 -3.47
N ARG A 80 3.24 17.39 -4.00
CA ARG A 80 3.55 16.40 -5.03
C ARG A 80 4.98 15.94 -4.91
N GLY A 81 5.25 14.77 -5.46
CA GLY A 81 6.58 14.21 -5.53
C GLY A 81 6.72 13.16 -6.62
N ARG A 82 7.89 12.54 -6.66
CA ARG A 82 8.19 11.46 -7.59
C ARG A 82 9.19 10.50 -6.97
N PHE A 83 9.15 9.26 -7.43
CA PHE A 83 10.14 8.25 -7.12
C PHE A 83 10.30 7.31 -8.31
N THR A 84 11.33 6.47 -8.24
CA THR A 84 11.60 5.46 -9.25
C THR A 84 11.49 4.06 -8.64
N ALA A 85 10.63 3.25 -9.24
CA ALA A 85 10.51 1.82 -8.99
C ALA A 85 11.45 1.07 -9.93
N ASN A 86 12.45 0.41 -9.36
CA ASN A 86 13.44 -0.40 -10.08
C ASN A 86 13.05 -1.87 -10.05
N PRO A 87 13.57 -2.72 -10.94
CA PRO A 87 13.43 -4.17 -10.82
C PRO A 87 13.84 -4.67 -9.42
N SER A 88 13.16 -5.70 -8.91
CA SER A 88 13.47 -6.34 -7.64
C SER A 88 13.34 -7.86 -7.76
N GLY A 89 13.77 -8.59 -6.73
CA GLY A 89 13.58 -10.04 -6.64
C GLY A 89 12.19 -10.46 -6.14
N HIS A 90 11.30 -9.52 -5.84
CA HIS A 90 9.97 -9.84 -5.32
C HIS A 90 9.10 -10.50 -6.40
N PRO A 91 8.37 -11.57 -6.06
CA PRO A 91 7.58 -12.29 -7.05
C PRO A 91 6.30 -11.53 -7.47
N GLY A 92 5.87 -10.56 -6.66
CA GLY A 92 4.69 -9.74 -6.88
C GLY A 92 3.51 -10.14 -6.01
N TYR A 93 2.32 -9.62 -6.32
CA TYR A 93 1.10 -9.97 -5.59
C TYR A 93 0.62 -11.38 -5.95
N VAL A 94 -0.05 -12.04 -5.02
CA VAL A 94 -0.75 -13.30 -5.28
C VAL A 94 -2.03 -13.01 -6.08
N ARG A 95 -2.26 -13.80 -7.12
CA ARG A 95 -3.40 -13.73 -8.05
C ARG A 95 -4.00 -15.12 -8.23
N ILE A 96 -5.26 -15.18 -8.65
CA ILE A 96 -5.85 -16.40 -9.20
C ILE A 96 -5.14 -16.71 -10.52
N SER A 97 -4.78 -17.97 -10.75
CA SER A 97 -4.12 -18.38 -11.99
C SER A 97 -5.05 -18.19 -13.19
N PRO A 98 -4.58 -17.54 -14.27
CA PRO A 98 -5.36 -17.38 -15.49
C PRO A 98 -5.55 -18.71 -16.24
N GLU A 99 -4.68 -19.70 -16.02
CA GLU A 99 -4.75 -21.03 -16.65
C GLU A 99 -5.61 -22.02 -15.85
N ASN A 100 -5.77 -21.79 -14.54
CA ASN A 100 -6.55 -22.64 -13.66
C ASN A 100 -7.11 -21.83 -12.48
N SER A 101 -8.41 -21.53 -12.51
CA SER A 101 -9.08 -20.73 -11.47
C SER A 101 -9.05 -21.33 -10.06
N TYR A 102 -8.67 -22.60 -9.90
CA TYR A 102 -8.50 -23.28 -8.62
C TYR A 102 -7.07 -23.20 -8.06
N ARG A 103 -6.16 -22.45 -8.70
CA ARG A 103 -4.76 -22.29 -8.29
C ARG A 103 -4.38 -20.82 -8.16
N PHE A 104 -3.32 -20.56 -7.41
CA PHE A 104 -2.74 -19.22 -7.25
C PHE A 104 -1.36 -19.13 -7.89
N VAL A 105 -1.04 -17.94 -8.37
CA VAL A 105 0.27 -17.57 -8.92
C VAL A 105 0.66 -16.19 -8.39
N TYR A 106 1.94 -15.88 -8.38
CA TYR A 106 2.40 -14.52 -8.23
C TYR A 106 2.27 -13.74 -9.55
N ASP A 107 2.34 -12.41 -9.52
CA ASP A 107 2.33 -11.57 -10.73
C ASP A 107 3.43 -11.97 -11.74
N ASN A 108 4.56 -12.52 -11.28
CA ASN A 108 5.62 -13.05 -12.17
C ASN A 108 5.33 -14.45 -12.76
N GLY A 109 4.15 -15.01 -12.50
CA GLY A 109 3.70 -16.30 -13.01
C GLY A 109 4.15 -17.52 -12.20
N LYS A 110 5.03 -17.37 -11.21
CA LYS A 110 5.44 -18.51 -10.37
C LYS A 110 4.27 -19.02 -9.53
N PRO A 111 4.09 -20.34 -9.37
CA PRO A 111 3.06 -20.91 -8.52
C PRO A 111 3.14 -20.39 -7.08
N TYR A 112 1.98 -20.13 -6.48
CA TYR A 112 1.84 -19.87 -5.05
C TYR A 112 1.03 -21.00 -4.41
N TYR A 113 1.58 -21.61 -3.37
CA TYR A 113 0.92 -22.66 -2.60
C TYR A 113 0.52 -22.09 -1.24
N PRO A 114 -0.78 -21.81 -1.01
CA PRO A 114 -1.26 -21.18 0.22
C PRO A 114 -1.31 -22.20 1.36
N LEU A 115 -0.15 -22.56 1.90
CA LEU A 115 -0.06 -23.39 3.10
C LEU A 115 0.01 -22.48 4.32
N GLY A 116 -1.11 -22.37 5.03
CA GLY A 116 -1.24 -21.56 6.24
C GLY A 116 -1.04 -22.39 7.51
N PHE A 117 -0.55 -21.72 8.56
CA PHE A 117 -0.55 -22.25 9.92
C PHE A 117 -1.53 -21.44 10.76
N GLY A 118 -2.53 -22.10 11.36
CA GLY A 118 -3.48 -21.45 12.25
C GLY A 118 -2.88 -21.21 13.62
N ASN A 119 -2.31 -20.03 13.87
CA ASN A 119 -1.77 -19.64 15.18
C ASN A 119 -2.65 -18.65 15.96
N CYS A 120 -3.82 -18.30 15.41
CA CYS A 120 -4.75 -17.34 16.03
C CYS A 120 -5.82 -18.00 16.93
N ASN A 121 -5.79 -19.32 17.10
CA ASN A 121 -6.70 -20.02 18.00
C ASN A 121 -6.09 -20.04 19.41
N TYR A 122 -6.85 -19.55 20.40
CA TYR A 122 -6.50 -19.65 21.83
C TYR A 122 -6.45 -21.09 22.34
N ASP A 123 -7.03 -22.03 21.59
CA ASP A 123 -6.88 -23.45 21.84
C ASP A 123 -5.57 -23.93 21.21
N ASN A 124 -4.69 -24.51 22.02
CA ASN A 124 -3.38 -25.07 21.67
C ASN A 124 -3.44 -26.24 20.67
N THR A 125 -4.47 -26.33 19.82
CA THR A 125 -4.59 -27.29 18.75
C THR A 125 -3.88 -26.75 17.51
N PHE A 126 -2.69 -27.30 17.27
CA PHE A 126 -1.92 -27.07 16.06
C PHE A 126 -2.65 -27.67 14.85
N GLY A 127 -2.92 -26.86 13.83
CA GLY A 127 -3.59 -27.28 12.60
C GLY A 127 -2.99 -26.59 11.37
N PHE A 128 -2.98 -27.31 10.25
CA PHE A 128 -2.71 -26.76 8.93
C PHE A 128 -4.04 -26.48 8.25
N ASP A 129 -4.21 -25.24 7.78
CA ASP A 129 -5.35 -24.87 6.96
C ASP A 129 -4.86 -24.87 5.50
N GLY A 130 -5.52 -25.66 4.65
CA GLY A 130 -5.15 -25.87 3.25
C GLY A 130 -6.34 -25.94 2.32
#